data_AF-A0A485KBN0-F1
#
_entry.id   AF-A0A485KBN0-F1
#
_cell.length_a   1.000
_cell.length_b   1.000
_cell.length_c   1.000
_cell.angle_alpha   90.00
_cell.angle_beta   90.00
_cell.angle_gamma   90.00
#
_symmetry.space_group_name_H-M   'P 1'
#
loop_
_entity.id
_entity.type
_entity.pdbx_description
1 polymer ?
#
loop_
_entity_poly.entity_id
_entity_poly.type
_entity_poly.pdbx_seq_one_letter_code
_entity_poly.pdbx_strand_id
1 'polypeptide(L)'
;MDVTHPVDKFGSCSQELLRDLAFGKDKHGRQFIQITDGTTRQYLNDLLFYCGRYEIFDGPPVHVSNTAVVVMAYDHGICAQQFHEFKNPNGDMDETGFIKCNAIIGRDSKNIGSQKREKEKWQAEFRLWDKDNNSSLSEGEYLNFCRQHFGGRLKVAMKFMRNSNEYDREIKTRKQLQSAVVLHHLPSAEQTLFQAHLPTLKINGDISMANFRHVLVIPAADRSLEDIFLKERPDKNKTKSLLSEVLVGIQVLHEPGLVHGDLKKLNVLRVQNQLKLVDFVPAVRVNQPLGAKVSSGILPPGVEVSPQF
;
A
#
# COMPACT_ATOMS: atom_id res chain seq x y z
N MET A 1 28.64 -30.81 -30.34
CA MET A 1 29.12 -29.93 -29.27
C MET A 1 27.95 -29.06 -28.91
N ASP A 2 27.31 -29.39 -27.79
CA ASP A 2 26.16 -28.64 -27.27
C ASP A 2 26.65 -27.27 -26.81
N VAL A 3 26.22 -26.21 -27.51
CA VAL A 3 26.44 -24.83 -27.06
C VAL A 3 25.26 -24.48 -26.18
N THR A 4 25.22 -25.06 -24.98
CA THR A 4 24.36 -24.54 -23.91
C THR A 4 24.82 -23.13 -23.59
N HIS A 5 23.97 -22.15 -23.89
CA HIS A 5 24.23 -20.73 -23.65
C HIS A 5 24.70 -20.50 -22.19
N PRO A 6 25.70 -19.64 -21.94
CA PRO A 6 26.19 -19.34 -20.59
C PRO A 6 25.12 -18.81 -19.63
N VAL A 7 23.98 -18.35 -20.16
CA VAL A 7 22.88 -17.74 -19.41
C VAL A 7 22.30 -18.70 -18.36
N ASP A 8 22.19 -19.99 -18.66
CA ASP A 8 21.60 -20.97 -17.74
C ASP A 8 22.54 -21.33 -16.57
N LYS A 9 23.86 -21.17 -16.75
CA LYS A 9 24.86 -21.46 -15.70
C LYS A 9 24.97 -20.40 -14.62
N PHE A 10 24.54 -19.17 -14.90
CA PHE A 10 24.62 -18.05 -13.97
C PHE A 10 23.26 -17.50 -13.57
N GLY A 11 22.15 -18.11 -14.00
CA GLY A 11 20.80 -17.66 -13.67
C GLY A 11 20.59 -17.44 -12.17
N SER A 12 21.02 -18.39 -11.33
CA SER A 12 20.94 -18.27 -9.86
C SER A 12 21.85 -17.20 -9.27
N CYS A 13 23.06 -17.03 -9.81
CA CYS A 13 24.05 -16.07 -9.30
C CYS A 13 23.83 -14.64 -9.84
N SER A 14 23.09 -14.50 -10.94
CA SER A 14 22.87 -13.23 -11.64
C SER A 14 22.08 -12.23 -10.80
N GLN A 15 21.10 -12.69 -10.03
CA GLN A 15 20.28 -11.83 -9.17
C GLN A 15 21.04 -11.38 -7.93
N GLU A 16 21.84 -12.26 -7.32
CA GLU A 16 22.74 -11.90 -6.22
C GLU A 16 23.80 -10.90 -6.67
N LEU A 17 24.47 -11.17 -7.81
CA LEU A 17 25.46 -10.27 -8.38
C LEU A 17 24.86 -8.90 -8.74
N LEU A 18 23.65 -8.88 -9.30
CA LEU A 18 22.94 -7.66 -9.62
C LEU A 18 22.61 -6.86 -8.35
N ARG A 19 22.19 -7.52 -7.27
CA ARG A 19 21.97 -6.88 -5.97
C ARG A 19 23.28 -6.32 -5.40
N ASP A 20 24.35 -7.10 -5.43
CA ASP A 20 25.66 -6.66 -4.95
C ASP A 20 26.18 -5.47 -5.74
N LEU A 21 26.00 -5.47 -7.07
CA LEU A 21 26.34 -4.34 -7.92
C LEU A 21 25.53 -3.10 -7.58
N ALA A 22 24.21 -3.23 -7.48
CA ALA A 22 23.31 -2.09 -7.28
C ALA A 22 23.43 -1.48 -5.88
N PHE A 23 23.57 -2.32 -4.84
CA PHE A 23 23.62 -1.88 -3.45
C PHE A 23 25.03 -1.80 -2.87
N GLY A 24 26.04 -2.19 -3.66
CA GLY A 24 27.45 -2.00 -3.36
C GLY A 24 27.75 -0.54 -3.05
N LYS A 25 28.60 -0.32 -2.05
CA LYS A 25 28.93 1.01 -1.54
C LYS A 25 30.29 1.48 -2.04
N ASP A 26 30.38 2.76 -2.37
CA ASP A 26 31.67 3.40 -2.63
C ASP A 26 32.46 3.67 -1.33
N LYS A 27 33.65 4.26 -1.46
CA LYS A 27 34.49 4.66 -0.32
C LYS A 27 33.84 5.68 0.64
N HIS A 28 32.72 6.29 0.24
CA HIS A 28 31.95 7.25 1.04
C HIS A 28 30.65 6.63 1.59
N GLY A 29 30.43 5.32 1.41
CA GLY A 29 29.25 4.62 1.91
C GLY A 29 27.98 4.80 1.06
N ARG A 30 28.09 5.43 -0.11
CA ARG A 30 26.95 5.68 -1.02
C ARG A 30 26.71 4.46 -1.90
N GLN A 31 25.45 4.05 -2.06
CA GLN A 31 25.12 2.89 -2.89
C GLN A 31 25.20 3.23 -4.39
N PHE A 32 25.65 2.30 -5.22
CA PHE A 32 25.78 2.49 -6.67
C PHE A 32 24.49 2.98 -7.32
N ILE A 33 23.36 2.36 -6.98
CA ILE A 33 22.02 2.72 -7.49
C ILE A 33 21.61 4.16 -7.14
N GLN A 34 22.17 4.75 -6.08
CA GLN A 34 21.90 6.12 -5.66
C GLN A 34 22.73 7.15 -6.45
N ILE A 35 23.93 6.78 -6.89
CA ILE A 35 24.89 7.71 -7.53
C ILE A 35 24.96 7.58 -9.06
N THR A 36 24.39 6.51 -9.62
CA THR A 36 24.30 6.32 -11.07
C THR A 36 23.30 7.27 -11.73
N ASP A 37 23.37 7.44 -13.05
CA ASP A 37 22.44 8.29 -13.80
C ASP A 37 21.01 7.71 -13.82
N GLY A 38 20.03 8.52 -14.21
CA GLY A 38 18.62 8.13 -14.20
C GLY A 38 18.30 6.91 -15.08
N THR A 39 18.95 6.80 -16.25
CA THR A 39 18.71 5.72 -17.21
C THR A 39 19.26 4.40 -16.68
N THR A 40 20.50 4.42 -16.18
CA THR A 40 21.12 3.23 -15.58
C THR A 40 20.36 2.80 -14.32
N ARG A 41 19.91 3.75 -13.50
CA ARG A 41 19.09 3.46 -12.31
C ARG A 41 17.78 2.77 -12.68
N GLN A 42 17.08 3.28 -13.71
CA GLN A 42 15.83 2.68 -14.18
C GLN A 42 16.06 1.25 -14.67
N TYR A 43 17.11 1.04 -15.48
CA TYR A 43 17.46 -0.30 -15.96
C TYR A 43 17.75 -1.29 -14.82
N LEU A 44 18.51 -0.86 -13.80
CA LEU A 44 18.76 -1.70 -12.62
C LEU A 44 17.48 -1.99 -11.84
N ASN A 45 16.62 -0.99 -11.66
CA ASN A 45 15.33 -1.17 -10.99
C ASN A 45 14.46 -2.19 -11.73
N ASP A 46 14.36 -2.10 -13.06
CA ASP A 46 13.56 -3.01 -13.89
C ASP A 46 14.02 -4.48 -13.79
N LEU A 47 15.30 -4.70 -13.53
CA LEU A 47 15.88 -6.03 -13.32
C LEU A 47 15.72 -6.53 -11.87
N LEU A 48 15.73 -5.63 -10.90
CA LEU A 48 15.73 -5.95 -9.46
C LEU A 48 14.33 -6.06 -8.85
N PHE A 49 13.40 -5.22 -9.30
CA PHE A 49 12.14 -4.99 -8.64
C PHE A 49 10.96 -5.35 -9.55
N TYR A 50 9.90 -5.85 -8.95
CA TYR A 50 8.67 -6.13 -9.67
C TYR A 50 8.11 -4.84 -10.29
N CYS A 51 7.91 -4.85 -11.61
CA CYS A 51 7.56 -3.68 -12.42
C CYS A 51 8.51 -2.49 -12.25
N GLY A 52 9.80 -2.74 -11.98
CA GLY A 52 10.80 -1.68 -11.78
C GLY A 52 10.58 -0.81 -10.53
N ARG A 53 9.69 -1.22 -9.63
CA ARG A 53 9.18 -0.35 -8.55
C ARG A 53 9.03 -1.04 -7.20
N TYR A 54 8.58 -2.29 -7.20
CA TYR A 54 8.19 -3.00 -5.98
C TYR A 54 9.23 -4.04 -5.58
N GLU A 55 9.93 -3.77 -4.49
CA GLU A 55 10.81 -4.74 -3.84
C GLU A 55 9.97 -5.63 -2.92
N ILE A 56 9.46 -6.74 -3.44
CA ILE A 56 8.69 -7.73 -2.67
C ILE A 56 9.63 -8.42 -1.68
N PHE A 57 9.18 -8.60 -0.43
CA PHE A 57 10.01 -9.20 0.61
C PHE A 57 10.12 -10.72 0.42
N ASP A 58 11.29 -11.28 0.69
CA ASP A 58 11.59 -12.72 0.52
C ASP A 58 10.89 -13.63 1.55
N GLY A 59 10.02 -13.08 2.40
CA GLY A 59 9.29 -13.81 3.43
C GLY A 59 7.98 -14.44 2.95
N PRO A 60 7.31 -15.24 3.81
CA PRO A 60 6.02 -15.80 3.48
C PRO A 60 4.98 -14.69 3.26
N PRO A 61 3.97 -14.92 2.41
CA PRO A 61 2.87 -13.98 2.28
C PRO A 61 2.19 -13.73 3.62
N VAL A 62 1.73 -12.49 3.81
CA VAL A 62 0.90 -12.10 4.96
C VAL A 62 -0.41 -12.87 4.96
N HIS A 63 -0.94 -13.16 3.77
CA HIS A 63 -2.19 -13.89 3.59
C HIS A 63 -2.19 -14.65 2.27
N VAL A 64 -2.76 -15.87 2.30
CA VAL A 64 -3.00 -16.70 1.11
C VAL A 64 -4.41 -17.28 1.19
N SER A 65 -5.16 -17.18 0.10
CA SER A 65 -6.45 -17.82 -0.11
C SER A 65 -6.63 -18.20 -1.58
N ASN A 66 -7.73 -18.88 -1.89
CA ASN A 66 -8.08 -19.24 -3.28
C ASN A 66 -8.26 -18.00 -4.20
N THR A 67 -8.63 -16.86 -3.61
CA THR A 67 -8.98 -15.65 -4.37
C THR A 67 -7.98 -14.51 -4.25
N ALA A 68 -7.10 -14.53 -3.24
CA ALA A 68 -6.10 -13.48 -3.06
C ALA A 68 -4.82 -13.95 -2.36
N VAL A 69 -3.70 -13.30 -2.70
CA VAL A 69 -2.40 -13.40 -2.02
C VAL A 69 -1.97 -12.00 -1.61
N VAL A 70 -1.51 -11.82 -0.37
CA VAL A 70 -1.04 -10.53 0.15
C VAL A 70 0.41 -10.65 0.59
N VAL A 71 1.27 -9.77 0.10
CA VAL A 71 2.69 -9.70 0.48
C VAL A 71 3.08 -8.30 0.91
N MET A 72 4.19 -8.20 1.66
CA MET A 72 4.83 -6.93 1.97
C MET A 72 5.85 -6.58 0.88
N ALA A 73 5.96 -5.30 0.56
CA ALA A 73 6.96 -4.78 -0.36
C ALA A 73 7.43 -3.38 0.06
N TYR A 74 8.56 -2.95 -0.49
CA TYR A 74 8.88 -1.53 -0.60
C TYR A 74 8.47 -0.99 -1.97
N ASP A 75 7.79 0.14 -1.96
CA ASP A 75 7.50 0.94 -3.14
C ASP A 75 8.55 2.06 -3.27
N HIS A 76 9.43 1.93 -4.26
CA HIS A 76 10.50 2.90 -4.55
C HIS A 76 10.04 4.07 -5.45
N GLY A 77 8.87 3.96 -6.07
CA GLY A 77 8.38 4.92 -7.07
C GLY A 77 7.32 5.89 -6.56
N ILE A 78 6.71 5.62 -5.41
CA ILE A 78 5.54 6.38 -4.95
C ILE A 78 5.82 7.87 -4.76
N CYS A 79 6.98 8.26 -4.22
CA CYS A 79 7.29 9.68 -4.03
C CYS A 79 7.40 10.43 -5.37
N ALA A 80 8.09 9.88 -6.35
CA ALA A 80 8.18 10.49 -7.68
C ALA A 80 6.81 10.56 -8.37
N GLN A 81 6.00 9.49 -8.25
CA GLN A 81 4.62 9.49 -8.78
C GLN A 81 3.77 10.58 -8.14
N GLN A 82 3.82 10.72 -6.81
CA GLN A 82 3.10 11.79 -6.10
C GLN A 82 3.58 13.18 -6.52
N PHE A 83 4.88 13.36 -6.71
CA PHE A 83 5.41 14.61 -7.21
C PHE A 83 4.83 14.98 -8.58
N HIS A 84 4.86 14.06 -9.53
CA HIS A 84 4.33 14.31 -10.87
C HIS A 84 2.80 14.50 -10.91
N GLU A 85 2.06 13.86 -10.00
CA GLU A 85 0.61 14.02 -9.89
C GLU A 85 0.22 15.41 -9.37
N PHE A 86 1.01 15.97 -8.43
CA PHE A 86 0.66 17.22 -7.73
C PHE A 86 1.55 18.41 -8.08
N LYS A 87 2.47 18.29 -9.03
CA LYS A 87 3.22 19.44 -9.55
C LYS A 87 2.29 20.41 -10.28
N ASN A 88 2.61 21.68 -10.14
CA ASN A 88 1.96 22.79 -10.82
C ASN A 88 2.44 22.87 -12.29
N PRO A 89 1.83 23.74 -13.14
CA PRO A 89 2.22 23.89 -14.53
C PRO A 89 3.67 24.34 -14.77
N ASN A 90 4.33 24.93 -13.76
CA ASN A 90 5.73 25.36 -13.85
C ASN A 90 6.70 24.20 -13.60
N GLY A 91 6.22 23.04 -13.15
CA GLY A 91 7.02 21.85 -12.91
C GLY A 91 7.33 21.56 -11.44
N ASP A 92 6.98 22.47 -10.53
CA ASP A 92 7.27 22.39 -9.09
C ASP A 92 6.02 22.08 -8.26
N MET A 93 6.18 21.70 -7.00
CA MET A 93 5.07 21.38 -6.10
C MET A 93 4.79 22.51 -5.11
N ASP A 94 3.56 23.02 -5.07
CA ASP A 94 3.18 24.01 -4.06
C ASP A 94 2.85 23.38 -2.69
N GLU A 95 2.62 24.22 -1.69
CA GLU A 95 2.27 23.79 -0.32
C GLU A 95 1.02 22.88 -0.30
N THR A 96 0.05 23.15 -1.18
CA THR A 96 -1.19 22.36 -1.24
C THR A 96 -0.93 20.96 -1.77
N GLY A 97 -0.12 20.83 -2.83
CA GLY A 97 0.36 19.57 -3.37
C GLY A 97 1.15 18.78 -2.34
N PHE A 98 2.06 19.45 -1.62
CA PHE A 98 2.86 18.83 -0.56
C PHE A 98 2.01 18.25 0.57
N ILE A 99 1.00 18.99 1.05
CA ILE A 99 0.07 18.50 2.08
C ILE A 99 -0.73 17.30 1.57
N LYS A 100 -1.24 17.35 0.34
CA LYS A 100 -1.99 16.23 -0.27
C LYS A 100 -1.12 14.97 -0.38
N CYS A 101 0.12 15.10 -0.82
CA CYS A 101 1.05 13.96 -0.89
C CYS A 101 1.28 13.33 0.48
N ASN A 102 1.52 14.16 1.51
CA ASN A 102 1.75 13.69 2.88
C ASN A 102 0.54 13.00 3.51
N ALA A 103 -0.67 13.42 3.12
CA ALA A 103 -1.90 12.74 3.50
C ALA A 103 -2.02 11.34 2.88
N ILE A 104 -1.57 11.16 1.63
CA ILE A 104 -1.63 9.87 0.91
C ILE A 104 -0.57 8.89 1.41
N ILE A 105 0.69 9.33 1.54
CA ILE A 105 1.80 8.47 2.01
C ILE A 105 1.76 8.22 3.52
N GLY A 106 0.83 8.86 4.23
CA GLY A 106 0.44 8.46 5.57
C GLY A 106 1.31 9.01 6.70
N ARG A 107 1.67 10.30 6.62
CA ARG A 107 2.14 11.03 7.82
C ARG A 107 1.06 11.87 8.49
N ASP A 108 -0.15 11.88 7.93
CA ASP A 108 -1.30 12.52 8.54
C ASP A 108 -1.90 11.58 9.61
N SER A 109 -1.19 11.43 10.74
CA SER A 109 -1.82 10.97 11.98
C SER A 109 -2.80 12.05 12.37
N LYS A 110 -4.05 11.96 11.90
CA LYS A 110 -5.15 12.79 12.39
C LYS A 110 -5.37 12.48 13.86
N ASN A 111 -4.52 13.03 14.71
CA ASN A 111 -4.79 13.08 16.13
C ASN A 111 -6.04 13.93 16.29
N ILE A 112 -6.76 13.73 17.38
CA ILE A 112 -7.90 14.58 17.79
C ILE A 112 -7.33 15.94 18.24
N GLY A 113 -6.59 16.62 17.36
CA GLY A 113 -6.03 17.95 17.50
C GLY A 113 -6.74 18.90 16.55
N SER A 114 -6.61 20.21 16.76
CA SER A 114 -7.25 21.17 15.85
C SER A 114 -6.58 21.13 14.48
N GLN A 115 -7.39 21.05 13.42
CA GLN A 115 -6.93 21.09 12.02
C GLN A 115 -6.00 22.27 11.73
N LYS A 116 -6.14 23.36 12.49
CA LYS A 116 -5.25 24.54 12.43
C LYS A 116 -3.81 24.20 12.81
N ARG A 117 -3.57 23.45 13.89
CA ARG A 117 -2.22 23.08 14.34
C ARG A 117 -1.53 22.12 13.37
N GLU A 118 -2.28 21.20 12.78
CA GLU A 118 -1.73 20.29 11.75
C GLU A 118 -1.33 21.07 10.49
N LYS A 119 -2.16 22.02 10.06
CA LYS A 119 -1.84 22.91 8.93
C LYS A 119 -0.58 23.74 9.20
N GLU A 120 -0.46 24.35 10.37
CA GLU A 120 0.73 25.13 10.77
C GLU A 120 2.01 24.28 10.80
N LYS A 121 1.91 23.03 11.26
CA LYS A 121 3.02 22.07 11.25
C LYS A 121 3.47 21.77 9.82
N TRP A 122 2.53 21.46 8.92
CA TRP A 122 2.87 21.16 7.52
C TRP A 122 3.44 22.38 6.79
N GLN A 123 2.96 23.58 7.10
CA GLN A 123 3.52 24.84 6.61
C GLN A 123 4.96 25.05 7.03
N ALA A 124 5.26 24.82 8.32
CA ALA A 124 6.63 24.92 8.81
C ALA A 124 7.56 23.88 8.16
N GLU A 125 7.07 22.65 7.95
CA GLU A 125 7.82 21.60 7.28
C GLU A 125 8.05 21.93 5.80
N PHE A 126 7.04 22.42 5.09
CA PHE A 126 7.19 22.88 3.70
C PHE A 126 8.29 23.94 3.56
N ARG A 127 8.26 24.99 4.40
CA ARG A 127 9.27 26.07 4.39
C ARG A 127 10.68 25.59 4.73
N LEU A 128 10.82 24.50 5.48
CA LEU A 128 12.14 23.93 5.78
C LEU A 128 12.76 23.29 4.53
N TRP A 129 11.93 22.80 3.61
CA TRP A 129 12.32 22.06 2.42
C TRP A 129 12.36 22.89 1.15
N ASP A 130 11.66 24.02 1.12
CA ASP A 130 11.78 25.08 0.11
C ASP A 130 13.12 25.81 0.34
N LYS A 131 14.19 25.33 -0.28
CA LYS A 131 15.56 25.80 0.00
C LYS A 131 15.85 27.14 -0.64
N ASP A 132 15.23 27.43 -1.77
CA ASP A 132 15.39 28.69 -2.49
C ASP A 132 14.34 29.74 -2.11
N ASN A 133 13.37 29.39 -1.25
CA ASN A 133 12.27 30.22 -0.78
C ASN A 133 11.38 30.73 -1.92
N ASN A 134 11.23 29.91 -2.97
CA ASN A 134 10.41 30.25 -4.12
C ASN A 134 8.91 29.93 -3.91
N SER A 135 8.53 29.46 -2.72
CA SER A 135 7.18 29.01 -2.35
C SER A 135 6.70 27.76 -3.11
N SER A 136 7.62 26.97 -3.61
CA SER A 136 7.41 25.68 -4.26
C SER A 136 8.56 24.72 -3.95
N LEU A 137 8.37 23.43 -4.19
CA LEU A 137 9.40 22.43 -4.07
C LEU A 137 9.72 21.88 -5.45
N SER A 138 10.99 21.92 -5.83
CA SER A 138 11.48 21.16 -6.96
C SER A 138 11.37 19.66 -6.71
N GLU A 139 11.45 18.86 -7.77
CA GLU A 139 11.45 17.39 -7.67
C GLU A 139 12.57 16.90 -6.75
N GLY A 140 13.76 17.50 -6.86
CA GLY A 140 14.91 17.16 -6.02
C GLY A 140 14.66 17.42 -4.54
N GLU A 141 14.08 18.57 -4.18
CA GLU A 141 13.75 18.91 -2.80
C GLU A 141 12.72 17.97 -2.20
N TYR A 142 11.64 17.68 -2.94
CA TYR A 142 10.61 16.76 -2.49
C TYR A 142 11.12 15.31 -2.35
N LEU A 143 11.94 14.83 -3.30
CA LEU A 143 12.53 13.50 -3.20
C LEU A 143 13.55 13.40 -2.05
N ASN A 144 14.29 14.48 -1.77
CA ASN A 144 15.17 14.54 -0.60
C ASN A 144 14.38 14.52 0.72
N PHE A 145 13.26 15.25 0.79
CA PHE A 145 12.30 15.14 1.89
C PHE A 145 11.86 13.69 2.08
N CYS A 146 11.39 13.05 1.01
CA CYS A 146 10.99 11.64 1.05
C CYS A 146 12.13 10.72 1.51
N ARG A 147 13.37 10.99 1.09
CA ARG A 147 14.54 10.22 1.51
C ARG A 147 14.81 10.35 3.00
N GLN A 148 14.74 11.57 3.54
CA GLN A 148 14.96 11.81 4.96
C GLN A 148 13.88 11.19 5.85
N HIS A 149 12.61 11.23 5.42
CA HIS A 149 11.49 10.80 6.26
C HIS A 149 11.08 9.34 6.07
N PHE A 150 11.26 8.78 4.87
CA PHE A 150 10.83 7.41 4.54
C PHE A 150 12.00 6.51 4.12
N GLY A 151 13.23 7.02 4.07
CA GLY A 151 14.36 6.28 3.49
C GLY A 151 14.28 6.14 1.97
N GLY A 152 13.44 6.97 1.32
CA GLY A 152 13.29 7.03 -0.14
C GLY A 152 12.37 5.96 -0.72
N ARG A 153 11.71 5.16 0.12
CA ARG A 153 10.79 4.09 -0.25
C ARG A 153 9.69 3.96 0.79
N LEU A 154 8.49 3.54 0.40
CA LEU A 154 7.38 3.33 1.33
C LEU A 154 7.15 1.84 1.55
N LYS A 155 6.96 1.42 2.80
CA LYS A 155 6.52 0.06 3.08
C LYS A 155 5.03 -0.08 2.74
N VAL A 156 4.69 -1.01 1.87
CA VAL A 156 3.33 -1.24 1.37
C VAL A 156 2.95 -2.71 1.49
N ALA A 157 1.65 -2.98 1.41
CA ALA A 157 1.12 -4.32 1.16
C ALA A 157 0.57 -4.38 -0.26
N MET A 158 0.91 -5.45 -0.97
CA MET A 158 0.40 -5.75 -2.31
C MET A 158 -0.57 -6.92 -2.22
N LYS A 159 -1.86 -6.67 -2.49
CA LYS A 159 -2.92 -7.67 -2.55
C LYS A 159 -3.17 -8.04 -4.01
N PHE A 160 -2.75 -9.22 -4.40
CA PHE A 160 -2.96 -9.82 -5.70
C PHE A 160 -4.29 -10.59 -5.69
N MET A 161 -5.21 -10.26 -6.58
CA MET A 161 -6.58 -10.76 -6.63
C MET A 161 -6.84 -11.50 -7.94
N ARG A 162 -7.56 -12.63 -7.85
CA ARG A 162 -7.88 -13.47 -9.02
C ARG A 162 -9.05 -12.93 -9.85
N ASN A 163 -10.06 -12.36 -9.18
CA ASN A 163 -11.32 -12.00 -9.81
C ASN A 163 -11.40 -10.47 -10.04
N SER A 164 -11.71 -10.07 -11.27
CA SER A 164 -11.86 -8.66 -11.66
C SER A 164 -13.01 -7.97 -10.95
N ASN A 165 -14.17 -8.63 -10.86
CA ASN A 165 -15.37 -8.05 -10.23
C ASN A 165 -15.14 -7.77 -8.74
N GLU A 166 -14.41 -8.63 -8.04
CA GLU A 166 -14.03 -8.41 -6.64
C GLU A 166 -13.07 -7.21 -6.51
N TYR A 167 -12.08 -7.11 -7.41
CA TYR A 167 -11.18 -5.97 -7.47
C TYR A 167 -11.93 -4.66 -7.74
N ASP A 168 -12.82 -4.64 -8.73
CA ASP A 168 -13.60 -3.45 -9.10
C ASP A 168 -14.53 -3.01 -7.97
N ARG A 169 -15.17 -3.95 -7.28
CA ARG A 169 -15.99 -3.67 -6.08
C ARG A 169 -15.14 -3.05 -4.98
N GLU A 170 -13.97 -3.62 -4.70
CA GLU A 170 -13.06 -3.12 -3.67
C GLU A 170 -12.65 -1.67 -3.96
N ILE A 171 -12.25 -1.36 -5.20
CA ILE A 171 -11.89 -0.01 -5.62
C ILE A 171 -13.09 0.94 -5.54
N LYS A 172 -14.25 0.54 -6.06
CA LYS A 172 -15.47 1.36 -6.09
C LYS A 172 -15.94 1.70 -4.69
N THR A 173 -16.00 0.72 -3.78
CA THR A 173 -16.44 0.93 -2.41
C THR A 173 -15.48 1.85 -1.65
N ARG A 174 -14.17 1.66 -1.78
CA ARG A 174 -13.17 2.56 -1.16
C ARG A 174 -13.29 3.99 -1.69
N LYS A 175 -13.47 4.16 -3.01
CA LYS A 175 -13.70 5.48 -3.64
C LYS A 175 -15.00 6.14 -3.20
N GLN A 176 -16.04 5.37 -2.86
CA GLN A 176 -17.30 5.92 -2.36
C GLN A 176 -17.16 6.41 -0.92
N LEU A 177 -16.35 5.75 -0.09
CA LEU A 177 -16.28 6.04 1.34
C LEU A 177 -15.39 7.23 1.71
N GLN A 178 -14.44 7.63 0.86
CA GLN A 178 -13.53 8.80 0.97
C GLN A 178 -13.19 9.32 2.38
N SER A 179 -13.02 8.42 3.35
CA SER A 179 -12.88 8.76 4.76
C SER A 179 -11.58 8.21 5.31
N ALA A 180 -10.96 8.93 6.25
CA ALA A 180 -9.68 8.57 6.85
C ALA A 180 -9.72 7.23 7.62
N VAL A 181 -10.92 6.79 8.01
CA VAL A 181 -11.18 5.55 8.77
C VAL A 181 -11.22 4.32 7.86
N VAL A 182 -11.38 4.53 6.56
CA VAL A 182 -11.22 3.49 5.54
C VAL A 182 -9.78 3.52 5.07
N LEU A 183 -9.14 2.34 5.02
CA LEU A 183 -7.83 2.26 4.40
C LEU A 183 -8.00 2.53 2.90
N HIS A 184 -7.32 3.52 2.33
CA HIS A 184 -7.37 3.76 0.89
C HIS A 184 -6.24 3.04 0.17
N HIS A 185 -6.43 2.79 -1.12
CA HIS A 185 -5.36 2.27 -1.96
C HIS A 185 -4.37 3.40 -2.28
N LEU A 186 -3.11 3.01 -2.42
CA LEU A 186 -2.06 3.92 -2.82
C LEU A 186 -2.03 4.05 -4.34
N PRO A 187 -1.62 5.22 -4.86
CA PRO A 187 -1.22 5.36 -6.25
C PRO A 187 -0.15 4.31 -6.59
N SER A 188 -0.39 3.58 -7.67
CA SER A 188 0.39 2.41 -8.05
C SER A 188 0.72 2.42 -9.53
N ALA A 189 1.52 1.46 -9.97
CA ALA A 189 1.73 1.22 -11.39
C ALA A 189 0.43 0.78 -12.08
N GLU A 190 0.38 0.98 -13.40
CA GLU A 190 -0.77 0.58 -14.21
C GLU A 190 -1.02 -0.94 -14.12
N GLN A 191 -2.30 -1.34 -14.15
CA GLN A 191 -2.68 -2.76 -14.08
C GLN A 191 -2.12 -3.58 -15.25
N THR A 192 -2.01 -2.97 -16.43
CA THR A 192 -1.41 -3.60 -17.62
C THR A 192 0.06 -3.95 -17.40
N LEU A 193 0.81 -3.08 -16.71
CA LEU A 193 2.20 -3.34 -16.36
C LEU A 193 2.30 -4.50 -15.37
N PHE A 194 1.46 -4.52 -14.33
CA PHE A 194 1.41 -5.67 -13.43
C PHE A 194 1.14 -6.97 -14.20
N GLN A 195 0.10 -6.99 -15.02
CA GLN A 195 -0.32 -8.16 -15.78
C GLN A 195 0.77 -8.70 -16.70
N ALA A 196 1.61 -7.85 -17.29
CA ALA A 196 2.72 -8.26 -18.12
C ALA A 196 3.80 -9.05 -17.34
N HIS A 197 4.00 -8.73 -16.06
CA HIS A 197 5.05 -9.34 -15.23
C HIS A 197 4.54 -10.47 -14.31
N LEU A 198 3.23 -10.64 -14.13
CA LEU A 198 2.66 -11.72 -13.30
C LEU A 198 3.01 -13.15 -13.73
N PRO A 199 3.12 -13.51 -15.03
CA PRO A 199 3.43 -14.87 -15.44
C PRO A 199 4.80 -15.36 -14.95
N THR A 200 5.77 -14.45 -14.78
CA THR A 200 7.13 -14.76 -14.30
C THR A 200 7.27 -14.61 -12.79
N LEU A 201 6.33 -13.94 -12.12
CA LEU A 201 6.35 -13.74 -10.68
C LEU A 201 5.96 -15.01 -9.92
N LYS A 202 6.88 -15.48 -9.07
CA LYS A 202 6.65 -16.49 -8.05
C LYS A 202 6.89 -15.89 -6.68
N ILE A 203 5.96 -16.11 -5.75
CA ILE A 203 6.07 -15.63 -4.37
C ILE A 203 6.40 -16.81 -3.45
N ASN A 204 7.35 -16.60 -2.54
CA ASN A 204 7.80 -17.62 -1.58
C ASN A 204 8.19 -18.95 -2.26
N GLY A 205 8.94 -18.86 -3.37
CA GLY A 205 9.42 -19.99 -4.17
C GLY A 205 8.40 -20.58 -5.14
N ASP A 206 7.18 -20.84 -4.68
CA ASP A 206 6.28 -21.77 -5.38
C ASP A 206 4.91 -21.19 -5.76
N ILE A 207 4.51 -20.05 -5.19
CA ILE A 207 3.19 -19.48 -5.43
C ILE A 207 3.22 -18.70 -6.75
N SER A 208 2.73 -19.32 -7.82
CA SER A 208 2.60 -18.66 -9.12
C SER A 208 1.54 -17.56 -9.07
N MET A 209 1.93 -16.36 -9.52
CA MET A 209 1.05 -15.19 -9.53
C MET A 209 0.29 -14.98 -10.84
N ALA A 210 0.49 -15.86 -11.84
CA ALA A 210 -0.09 -15.75 -13.19
C ALA A 210 -1.62 -15.63 -13.23
N ASN A 211 -2.30 -16.20 -12.23
CA ASN A 211 -3.76 -16.19 -12.12
C ASN A 211 -4.30 -15.04 -11.24
N PHE A 212 -3.46 -14.26 -10.56
CA PHE A 212 -3.88 -13.18 -9.68
C PHE A 212 -3.68 -11.81 -10.37
N ARG A 213 -4.47 -11.60 -11.44
CA ARG A 213 -4.28 -10.55 -12.45
C ARG A 213 -4.62 -9.12 -12.04
N HIS A 214 -5.11 -8.92 -10.82
CA HIS A 214 -5.55 -7.62 -10.34
C HIS A 214 -4.80 -7.28 -9.06
N VAL A 215 -4.01 -6.20 -9.07
CA VAL A 215 -3.10 -5.87 -7.97
C VAL A 215 -3.56 -4.60 -7.28
N LEU A 216 -3.82 -4.68 -5.98
CA LEU A 216 -4.14 -3.56 -5.13
C LEU A 216 -2.94 -3.25 -4.22
N VAL A 217 -2.43 -2.02 -4.29
CA VAL A 217 -1.38 -1.55 -3.37
C VAL A 217 -2.03 -0.72 -2.26
N ILE A 218 -1.76 -1.06 -1.01
CA ILE A 218 -2.30 -0.37 0.17
C ILE A 218 -1.18 -0.08 1.18
N PRO A 219 -1.36 0.88 2.10
CA PRO A 219 -0.39 1.12 3.16
C PRO A 219 -0.12 -0.14 3.98
N ALA A 220 1.14 -0.34 4.38
CA ALA A 220 1.50 -1.41 5.30
C ALA A 220 0.79 -1.22 6.65
N ALA A 221 0.09 -2.26 7.10
CA ALA A 221 -0.47 -2.30 8.43
C ALA A 221 0.56 -2.81 9.45
N ASP A 222 0.44 -2.32 10.68
CA ASP A 222 1.24 -2.81 11.80
C ASP A 222 0.76 -4.19 12.21
N ARG A 223 -0.55 -4.32 12.48
CA ARG A 223 -1.20 -5.52 13.00
C ARG A 223 -2.69 -5.55 12.65
N SER A 224 -3.27 -6.74 12.56
CA SER A 224 -4.72 -6.92 12.62
C SER A 224 -5.24 -6.73 14.04
N LEU A 225 -6.54 -6.46 14.19
CA LEU A 225 -7.18 -6.42 15.52
C LEU A 225 -7.13 -7.79 16.21
N GLU A 226 -7.11 -8.89 15.44
CA GLU A 226 -6.88 -10.24 15.96
C GLU A 226 -5.50 -10.35 16.61
N ASP A 227 -4.45 -9.90 15.90
CA ASP A 227 -3.08 -9.91 16.43
C ASP A 227 -2.93 -9.01 17.65
N ILE A 228 -3.59 -7.84 17.67
CA ILE A 228 -3.61 -6.95 18.83
C ILE A 228 -4.25 -7.67 20.02
N PHE A 229 -5.42 -8.29 19.81
CA PHE A 229 -6.12 -9.03 20.85
C PHE A 229 -5.27 -10.17 21.42
N LEU A 230 -4.66 -10.99 20.56
CA LEU A 230 -3.91 -12.18 20.97
C LEU A 230 -2.54 -11.85 21.58
N LYS A 231 -1.82 -10.88 21.01
CA LYS A 231 -0.40 -10.62 21.33
C LYS A 231 -0.20 -9.41 22.23
N GLU A 232 -1.01 -8.35 22.10
CA GLU A 232 -0.92 -7.16 22.96
C GLU A 232 -1.82 -7.28 24.20
N ARG A 233 -2.87 -8.10 24.13
CA ARG A 233 -3.80 -8.40 25.24
C ARG A 233 -4.29 -7.12 25.94
N PRO A 234 -4.98 -6.22 25.20
CA PRO A 234 -5.39 -4.92 25.73
C PRO A 234 -6.30 -5.07 26.94
N ASP A 235 -6.13 -4.19 27.92
CA ASP A 235 -7.02 -4.10 29.07
C ASP A 235 -8.42 -3.58 28.68
N LYS A 236 -9.31 -3.46 29.66
CA LYS A 236 -10.68 -2.98 29.44
C LYS A 236 -10.74 -1.58 28.83
N ASN A 237 -9.85 -0.67 29.25
CA ASN A 237 -9.86 0.72 28.79
C ASN A 237 -9.35 0.81 27.34
N LYS A 238 -8.25 0.11 27.03
CA LYS A 238 -7.74 0.04 25.67
C LYS A 238 -8.70 -0.67 24.74
N THR A 239 -9.36 -1.73 25.19
CA THR A 239 -10.41 -2.42 24.43
C THR A 239 -11.56 -1.47 24.07
N LYS A 240 -12.05 -0.66 25.03
CA LYS A 240 -13.06 0.36 24.76
C LYS A 240 -12.59 1.39 23.73
N SER A 241 -11.35 1.86 23.85
CA SER A 241 -10.75 2.79 22.87
C SER A 241 -10.71 2.19 21.46
N LEU A 242 -10.24 0.95 21.33
CA LEU A 242 -10.16 0.27 20.03
C LEU A 242 -11.55 0.04 19.43
N LEU A 243 -12.52 -0.38 20.24
CA LEU A 243 -13.92 -0.54 19.79
C LEU A 243 -14.53 0.79 19.35
N SER A 244 -14.22 1.89 20.03
CA SER A 244 -14.66 3.23 19.62
C SER A 244 -14.19 3.57 18.21
N GLU A 245 -12.92 3.29 17.88
CA GLU A 245 -12.38 3.51 16.52
C GLU A 245 -13.09 2.63 15.47
N VAL A 246 -13.35 1.36 15.80
CA VAL A 246 -14.10 0.45 14.91
C VAL A 246 -15.52 0.97 14.68
N LEU A 247 -16.21 1.44 15.71
CA LEU A 247 -17.58 1.98 15.61
C LEU A 247 -17.64 3.23 14.73
N VAL A 248 -16.63 4.10 14.82
CA VAL A 248 -16.52 5.27 13.93
C VAL A 248 -16.38 4.81 12.46
N GLY A 249 -15.60 3.75 12.20
CA GLY A 249 -15.48 3.18 10.86
C GLY A 249 -16.79 2.59 10.32
N ILE A 250 -17.55 1.93 11.19
CA ILE A 250 -18.88 1.40 10.85
C ILE A 250 -19.85 2.54 10.57
N GLN A 251 -19.84 3.61 11.37
CA GLN A 251 -20.68 4.78 11.16
C GLN A 251 -20.44 5.40 9.77
N VAL A 252 -19.17 5.60 9.40
CA VAL A 252 -18.78 6.09 8.07
C VAL A 252 -19.29 5.18 6.95
N LEU A 253 -19.27 3.86 7.16
CA LEU A 253 -19.80 2.91 6.19
C LEU A 253 -21.33 2.99 6.07
N HIS A 254 -22.03 3.24 7.18
CA HIS A 254 -23.47 3.31 7.24
C HIS A 254 -24.05 4.62 6.69
N GLU A 255 -23.30 5.73 6.71
CA GLU A 255 -23.72 7.02 6.14
C GLU A 255 -24.22 6.92 4.68
N PRO A 256 -23.52 6.27 3.74
CA PRO A 256 -24.02 6.03 2.39
C PRO A 256 -24.96 4.81 2.28
N GLY A 257 -25.42 4.24 3.40
CA GLY A 257 -26.30 3.07 3.44
C GLY A 257 -25.61 1.76 3.06
N LEU A 258 -24.31 1.60 3.35
CA LEU A 258 -23.58 0.35 3.14
C LEU A 258 -23.43 -0.43 4.46
N VAL A 259 -23.37 -1.76 4.35
CA VAL A 259 -23.03 -2.70 5.41
C VAL A 259 -21.81 -3.49 4.96
N HIS A 260 -20.86 -3.75 5.86
CA HIS A 260 -19.59 -4.40 5.50
C HIS A 260 -19.77 -5.84 5.00
N GLY A 261 -20.73 -6.57 5.56
CA GLY A 261 -21.04 -7.95 5.21
C GLY A 261 -20.10 -9.02 5.80
N ASP A 262 -18.88 -8.67 6.22
CA ASP A 262 -17.90 -9.62 6.80
C ASP A 262 -17.04 -8.96 7.88
N LEU A 263 -17.67 -8.28 8.84
CA LEU A 263 -16.93 -7.57 9.89
C LEU A 263 -16.35 -8.57 10.91
N LYS A 264 -15.03 -8.69 10.93
CA LYS A 264 -14.27 -9.56 11.84
C LYS A 264 -12.96 -8.91 12.25
N LYS A 265 -12.32 -9.41 13.31
CA LYS A 265 -11.04 -8.85 13.83
C LYS A 265 -9.90 -8.89 12.80
N LEU A 266 -9.95 -9.81 11.82
CA LEU A 266 -9.01 -9.86 10.70
C LEU A 266 -9.23 -8.75 9.65
N ASN A 267 -10.46 -8.22 9.54
CA ASN A 267 -10.84 -7.16 8.61
C ASN A 267 -10.75 -5.75 9.24
N VAL A 268 -10.03 -5.64 10.37
CA VAL A 268 -9.69 -4.39 11.03
C VAL A 268 -8.18 -4.36 11.21
N LEU A 269 -7.52 -3.38 10.61
CA LEU A 269 -6.07 -3.24 10.63
C LEU A 269 -5.65 -1.95 11.34
N ARG A 270 -4.59 -2.01 12.16
CA ARG A 270 -3.93 -0.82 12.69
C ARG A 270 -2.92 -0.29 11.67
N VAL A 271 -3.13 0.95 11.24
CA VAL A 271 -2.25 1.68 10.31
C VAL A 271 -1.96 3.05 10.92
N GLN A 272 -0.69 3.40 11.11
CA GLN A 272 -0.28 4.66 11.75
C GLN A 272 -0.99 4.90 13.09
N ASN A 273 -1.04 3.85 13.92
CA ASN A 273 -1.65 3.88 15.25
C ASN A 273 -3.17 4.14 15.28
N GLN A 274 -3.87 3.99 14.14
CA GLN A 274 -5.33 4.05 14.06
C GLN A 274 -5.91 2.77 13.47
N LEU A 275 -7.05 2.31 13.98
CA LEU A 275 -7.78 1.20 13.38
C LEU A 275 -8.54 1.64 12.14
N LYS A 276 -8.44 0.84 11.08
CA LYS A 276 -9.10 1.05 9.80
C LYS A 276 -9.78 -0.22 9.32
N LEU A 277 -10.96 -0.07 8.73
CA LEU A 277 -11.69 -1.17 8.11
C LEU A 277 -11.07 -1.54 6.76
N VAL A 278 -11.06 -2.84 6.44
CA VAL A 278 -10.56 -3.39 5.17
C VAL A 278 -11.45 -4.52 4.64
N ASP A 279 -11.25 -4.90 3.38
CA ASP A 279 -11.94 -6.00 2.70
C ASP A 279 -13.43 -5.77 2.50
N PHE A 280 -13.76 -4.86 1.58
CA PHE A 280 -15.12 -4.41 1.29
C PHE A 280 -15.78 -5.20 0.15
N VAL A 281 -15.18 -6.30 -0.29
CA VAL A 281 -15.76 -7.20 -1.32
C VAL A 281 -17.16 -7.70 -0.93
N PRO A 282 -17.44 -8.06 0.35
CA PRO A 282 -18.77 -8.47 0.80
C PRO A 282 -19.71 -7.30 1.09
N ALA A 283 -19.27 -6.05 0.92
CA ALA A 283 -20.08 -4.90 1.29
C ALA A 283 -21.30 -4.78 0.37
N VAL A 284 -22.46 -4.55 0.98
CA VAL A 284 -23.74 -4.43 0.28
C VAL A 284 -24.51 -3.21 0.79
N ARG A 285 -25.54 -2.78 0.05
CA ARG A 285 -26.47 -1.78 0.57
C ARG A 285 -27.37 -2.38 1.65
N VAL A 286 -27.79 -1.55 2.60
CA VAL A 286 -28.82 -1.91 3.56
C VAL A 286 -30.06 -2.44 2.81
N ASN A 287 -30.68 -3.50 3.34
CA ASN A 287 -31.81 -4.23 2.75
C ASN A 287 -31.49 -5.01 1.46
N GLN A 288 -30.22 -5.22 1.11
CA GLN A 288 -29.83 -6.18 0.08
C GLN A 288 -29.34 -7.48 0.73
N PRO A 289 -29.61 -8.65 0.11
CA PRO A 289 -29.09 -9.92 0.60
C PRO A 289 -27.56 -9.92 0.69
N LEU A 290 -27.00 -10.59 1.71
CA LEU A 290 -25.56 -10.81 1.77
C LEU A 290 -25.15 -11.80 0.66
N GLY A 291 -24.03 -11.53 0.00
CA GLY A 291 -23.45 -12.44 -0.99
C GLY A 291 -22.80 -13.67 -0.34
N ALA A 292 -22.38 -14.65 -1.15
CA ALA A 292 -21.83 -15.93 -0.68
C ALA A 292 -20.47 -15.84 0.06
N LYS A 293 -19.76 -14.70 -0.01
CA LYS A 293 -18.45 -14.49 0.63
C LYS A 293 -18.57 -13.85 2.01
N VAL A 294 -19.23 -14.54 2.93
CA VAL A 294 -19.39 -14.11 4.33
C VAL A 294 -18.87 -15.18 5.27
N SER A 295 -18.18 -14.80 6.34
CA SER A 295 -17.68 -15.75 7.33
C SER A 295 -18.84 -16.27 8.17
N SER A 296 -19.15 -17.56 8.04
CA SER A 296 -20.31 -18.19 8.70
C SER A 296 -20.31 -18.06 10.22
N GLY A 297 -19.13 -17.98 10.86
CA GLY A 297 -18.99 -17.86 12.31
C GLY A 297 -19.38 -16.50 12.92
N ILE A 298 -19.72 -15.50 12.10
CA ILE A 298 -20.05 -14.13 12.55
C ILE A 298 -21.38 -13.65 11.95
N LEU A 299 -22.14 -14.54 11.28
CA LEU A 299 -23.43 -14.20 10.73
C LEU A 299 -24.45 -13.90 11.85
N PRO A 300 -25.07 -12.71 11.85
CA PRO A 300 -26.16 -12.42 12.78
C PRO A 300 -27.34 -13.38 12.56
N PRO A 301 -28.09 -13.72 13.62
CA PRO A 301 -29.33 -14.49 13.47
C PRO A 301 -30.33 -13.73 12.58
N GLY A 302 -30.96 -14.43 11.63
CA GLY A 302 -31.98 -13.88 10.74
C GLY A 302 -31.47 -13.28 9.42
N VAL A 303 -30.19 -13.43 9.10
CA VAL A 303 -29.64 -12.94 7.82
C VAL A 303 -29.86 -13.96 6.70
N GLU A 304 -30.52 -13.52 5.63
CA GLU A 304 -30.64 -14.28 4.38
C GLU A 304 -29.35 -14.17 3.57
N VAL A 305 -28.66 -15.29 3.39
CA VAL A 305 -27.52 -15.41 2.47
C VAL A 305 -28.08 -15.84 1.12
N SER A 306 -27.80 -15.07 0.06
CA SER A 306 -28.20 -15.47 -1.28
C SER A 306 -27.31 -16.62 -1.76
N PRO A 307 -27.87 -17.80 -2.09
CA PRO A 307 -27.12 -18.81 -2.84
C PRO A 307 -26.97 -18.28 -4.26
N GLN A 308 -25.74 -17.97 -4.68
CA GLN A 308 -25.49 -17.68 -6.10
C GLN A 308 -24.74 -18.85 -6.73
N PHE A 309 -25.37 -19.35 -7.80
CA PHE A 309 -24.90 -20.34 -8.77
C PHE A 309 -23.59 -19.93 -9.44
#